data_AF-A0A7Y3M4D1-F1
#
_entry.id   AF-A0A7Y3M4D1-F1
#
_cell.length_a   1.000
_cell.length_b   1.000
_cell.length_c   1.000
_cell.angle_alpha   90.00
_cell.angle_beta   90.00
_cell.angle_gamma   90.00
#
_symmetry.space_group_name_H-M   'P 1'
#
loop_
_entity.id
_entity.type
_entity.pdbx_description
1 polymer ?
#
loop_
_entity_poly.entity_id
_entity_poly.type
_entity_poly.pdbx_seq_one_letter_code
_entity_poly.pdbx_strand_id
1 'polypeptide(L)'
;MQHSSTFPIKRSELDMLREEASSYLKSVQWEQGQRAKNKSKEPKEESILLYLSRANNGSKSSDVVSVSKTVLGLKKRLLPESVALPVYLNQTLFAVQEGIILGLWIRDSYYDASGLSSLNERKSTLDSNGKREYESKLHTATAFMLFSIAYKILNDLKPFASDDLSVMKQKFAGLPEVSIWSPIKGISCNLFYYDKYLNHPEIIKSDKDVIDFSVVFFEALIAEIQLRKSTLEYTETIVDRTYKLENSEFAVSGWNNVFEGVAKSVEFNQIQFEQIVGNKDAKHFARRLTERMLSYDFTEKKNPFQELGGFMPVFMGYGIPGTGKSMLIAAIATRLKEHCDRLEIPFLFHPMPDTLISTFQGGSAEKMVEWMKPLQDPTRLIFAPIDDAENNLQERTAQGVSAGVKEVIGVFLRYTEG
;
A
#
# COMPACT_ATOMS: atom_id res chain seq x y z
N MET A 1 -1.17 -23.68 -10.17
CA MET A 1 -2.25 -23.15 -9.32
C MET A 1 -2.04 -23.71 -7.92
N GLN A 2 -1.37 -22.97 -7.02
CA GLN A 2 -1.44 -23.30 -5.59
C GLN A 2 -2.78 -22.74 -5.11
N HIS A 3 -3.65 -23.62 -4.59
CA HIS A 3 -4.93 -23.22 -4.03
C HIS A 3 -4.68 -22.32 -2.81
N SER A 4 -4.86 -21.00 -2.94
CA SER A 4 -5.00 -20.15 -1.76
C SER A 4 -6.30 -20.55 -1.06
N SER A 5 -6.17 -20.99 0.18
CA SER A 5 -7.33 -21.36 0.99
C SER A 5 -8.02 -20.08 1.46
N THR A 6 -9.28 -19.89 1.05
CA THR A 6 -10.07 -18.74 1.45
C THR A 6 -10.77 -19.03 2.77
N PHE A 7 -10.48 -18.23 3.80
CA PHE A 7 -11.08 -18.35 5.13
C PHE A 7 -12.09 -17.22 5.35
N PRO A 8 -13.35 -17.53 5.70
CA PRO A 8 -14.34 -16.52 6.00
C PRO A 8 -14.09 -15.90 7.39
N ILE A 9 -14.17 -14.58 7.48
CA ILE A 9 -14.16 -13.83 8.75
C ILE A 9 -15.62 -13.59 9.15
N LYS A 10 -16.06 -14.27 10.21
CA LYS A 10 -17.45 -14.16 10.68
C LYS A 10 -17.67 -12.87 11.46
N ARG A 11 -18.76 -12.18 11.17
CA ARG A 11 -19.08 -10.92 11.90
C ARG A 11 -19.30 -11.16 13.40
N SER A 12 -19.89 -12.29 13.77
CA SER A 12 -20.08 -12.66 15.18
C SER A 12 -18.76 -12.81 15.94
N GLU A 13 -17.68 -13.24 15.27
CA GLU A 13 -16.36 -13.37 15.88
C GLU A 13 -15.71 -12.00 16.10
N LEU A 14 -15.94 -11.06 15.17
CA LEU A 14 -15.49 -9.67 15.31
C LEU A 14 -16.22 -8.93 16.44
N ASP A 15 -17.52 -9.17 16.61
CA ASP A 15 -18.31 -8.55 17.67
C ASP A 15 -17.80 -8.92 19.07
N MET A 16 -17.29 -10.15 19.26
CA MET A 16 -16.69 -10.57 20.53
C MET A 16 -15.40 -9.82 20.88
N LEU A 17 -14.65 -9.36 19.88
CA LEU A 17 -13.39 -8.63 20.05
C LEU A 17 -13.58 -7.12 20.20
N ARG A 18 -14.81 -6.61 20.06
CA ARG A 18 -15.12 -5.19 20.09
C ARG A 18 -14.82 -4.52 21.44
N GLU A 19 -15.06 -5.22 22.55
CA GLU A 19 -14.73 -4.70 23.89
C GLU A 19 -13.22 -4.55 24.09
N GLU A 20 -12.44 -5.54 23.63
CA GLU A 20 -10.97 -5.50 23.68
C GLU A 20 -10.44 -4.34 22.84
N ALA A 21 -10.91 -4.20 21.59
CA ALA A 21 -10.54 -3.07 20.73
C ALA A 21 -10.88 -1.71 21.36
N SER A 22 -12.06 -1.60 21.98
CA SER A 22 -12.48 -0.38 22.70
C SER A 22 -11.57 -0.05 23.87
N SER A 23 -11.01 -1.07 24.54
CA SER A 23 -10.08 -0.88 25.66
C SER A 23 -8.78 -0.20 25.22
N TYR A 24 -8.22 -0.61 24.06
CA TYR A 24 -7.04 0.02 23.49
C TYR A 24 -7.29 1.49 23.10
N LEU A 25 -8.50 1.83 22.62
CA LEU A 25 -8.84 3.22 22.31
C LEU A 25 -9.05 4.09 23.56
N LYS A 26 -9.48 3.48 24.67
CA LYS A 26 -9.68 4.18 25.96
C LYS A 26 -8.35 4.53 26.61
N SER A 27 -7.39 3.62 26.63
CA SER A 27 -6.08 3.89 27.24
C SER A 27 -5.01 2.97 26.72
N VAL A 28 -3.88 3.55 26.37
CA VAL A 28 -2.66 2.89 25.94
C VAL A 28 -1.50 3.44 26.75
N GLN A 29 -0.63 2.55 27.20
CA GLN A 29 0.65 2.92 27.81
C GLN A 29 1.78 2.65 26.82
N TRP A 30 2.59 3.66 26.55
CA TRP A 30 3.76 3.51 25.69
C TRP A 30 4.98 4.22 26.27
N GLU A 31 6.13 3.57 26.18
CA GLU A 31 7.42 4.17 26.49
C GLU A 31 8.26 4.26 25.21
N GLN A 32 8.68 5.46 24.84
CA GLN A 32 9.47 5.68 23.62
C GLN A 32 10.85 5.00 23.71
N GLY A 33 11.24 4.32 22.63
CA GLY A 33 12.56 3.72 22.50
C GLY A 33 13.71 4.74 22.50
N GLN A 34 14.90 4.31 22.93
CA GLN A 34 16.09 5.19 23.01
C GLN A 34 16.49 5.80 21.65
N ARG A 35 16.31 5.07 20.54
CA ARG A 35 16.58 5.59 19.19
C ARG A 35 15.61 6.71 18.79
N ALA A 36 14.33 6.58 19.11
CA ALA A 36 13.33 7.62 18.87
C ALA A 36 13.59 8.85 19.76
N LYS A 37 13.96 8.63 21.04
CA LYS A 37 14.41 9.70 21.95
C LYS A 37 15.63 10.45 21.40
N ASN A 38 16.59 9.77 20.78
CA ASN A 38 17.77 10.41 20.22
C ASN A 38 17.50 11.19 18.93
N LYS A 39 16.66 10.68 18.01
CA LYS A 39 16.20 11.45 16.84
C LYS A 39 15.48 12.74 17.24
N SER A 40 14.73 12.72 18.35
CA SER A 40 14.03 13.90 18.87
C SER A 40 14.94 15.00 19.46
N LYS A 41 16.25 14.73 19.63
CA LYS A 41 17.23 15.69 20.16
C LYS A 41 18.03 16.42 19.09
N GLU A 42 17.93 16.04 17.82
CA GLU A 42 18.63 16.75 16.74
C GLU A 42 17.91 18.06 16.39
N PRO A 43 18.59 19.22 16.44
CA PRO A 43 17.95 20.54 16.30
C PRO A 43 17.60 20.94 14.86
N LYS A 44 17.75 20.03 13.87
CA LYS A 44 17.54 20.34 12.44
C LYS A 44 16.16 19.94 11.89
N GLU A 45 15.33 19.24 12.66
CA GLU A 45 13.96 18.90 12.27
C GLU A 45 12.95 19.69 13.10
N GLU A 46 12.63 20.89 12.62
CA GLU A 46 12.00 21.95 13.42
C GLU A 46 10.51 21.76 13.77
N SER A 47 9.78 20.74 13.30
CA SER A 47 8.30 20.80 13.35
C SER A 47 7.58 19.85 14.32
N ILE A 48 7.95 18.56 14.43
CA ILE A 48 7.08 17.55 15.09
C ILE A 48 7.80 16.70 16.15
N LEU A 49 9.06 16.31 15.92
CA LEU A 49 9.84 15.56 16.92
C LEU A 49 10.12 16.37 18.19
N LEU A 50 10.18 17.70 18.06
CA LEU A 50 10.33 18.63 19.18
C LEU A 50 9.03 18.75 20.02
N TYR A 51 7.86 18.59 19.41
CA TYR A 51 6.57 18.50 20.11
C TYR A 51 6.46 17.16 20.89
N LEU A 52 6.94 16.08 20.28
CA LEU A 52 7.07 14.76 20.93
C LEU A 52 8.04 14.79 22.11
N SER A 53 9.08 15.65 22.07
CA SER A 53 10.05 15.81 23.18
C SER A 53 9.59 16.80 24.26
N ARG A 54 8.91 17.90 23.91
CA ARG A 54 8.36 18.88 24.88
C ARG A 54 7.23 18.33 25.74
N ALA A 55 6.43 17.39 25.22
CA ALA A 55 5.44 16.66 26.03
C ALA A 55 6.08 15.76 27.10
N ASN A 56 7.39 15.51 27.00
CA ASN A 56 8.15 14.53 27.78
C ASN A 56 8.98 15.15 28.93
N ASN A 57 8.81 16.44 29.20
CA ASN A 57 9.66 17.20 30.12
C ASN A 57 9.29 17.03 31.62
N GLY A 58 9.01 15.80 32.09
CA GLY A 58 8.59 15.63 33.49
C GLY A 58 8.74 14.30 34.20
N SER A 59 8.77 13.12 33.55
CA SER A 59 8.88 11.89 34.35
C SER A 59 9.36 10.66 33.59
N LYS A 60 10.10 9.79 34.29
CA LYS A 60 10.38 8.39 33.89
C LYS A 60 9.12 7.51 34.02
N SER A 61 7.95 8.00 33.62
CA SER A 61 6.70 7.24 33.69
C SER A 61 6.21 6.93 32.28
N SER A 62 5.67 5.73 32.09
CA SER A 62 4.97 5.32 30.88
C SER A 62 3.84 6.32 30.59
N ASP A 63 3.91 7.05 29.49
CA ASP A 63 2.88 8.00 29.11
C ASP A 63 1.58 7.24 28.81
N VAL A 64 0.54 7.49 29.61
CA VAL A 64 -0.80 6.98 29.35
C VAL A 64 -1.47 7.92 28.34
N VAL A 65 -1.63 7.44 27.11
CA VAL A 65 -2.33 8.15 26.05
C VAL A 65 -3.73 7.56 25.87
N SER A 66 -4.70 8.42 25.57
CA SER A 66 -6.09 8.03 25.39
C SER A 66 -6.63 8.67 24.13
N VAL A 67 -6.75 7.87 23.06
CA VAL A 67 -7.32 8.30 21.79
C VAL A 67 -8.73 8.86 22.00
N SER A 68 -9.51 8.25 22.89
CA SER A 68 -10.85 8.74 23.25
C SER A 68 -10.85 10.15 23.85
N LYS A 69 -9.86 10.50 24.69
CA LYS A 69 -9.73 11.87 25.25
C LYS A 69 -9.30 12.87 24.18
N THR A 70 -8.42 12.46 23.27
CA THR A 70 -7.98 13.26 22.13
C THR A 70 -9.12 13.57 21.18
N VAL A 71 -9.96 12.59 20.87
CA VAL A 71 -11.18 12.79 20.07
C VAL A 71 -12.14 13.79 20.74
N LEU A 72 -12.32 13.70 22.07
CA LEU A 72 -13.10 14.68 22.83
C LEU A 72 -12.46 16.08 22.80
N GLY A 73 -11.12 16.18 22.85
CA GLY A 73 -10.38 17.43 22.70
C GLY A 73 -10.55 18.05 21.31
N LEU A 74 -10.44 17.22 20.27
CA LEU A 74 -10.64 17.62 18.87
C LEU A 74 -12.07 18.05 18.60
N LYS A 75 -13.07 17.36 19.17
CA LYS A 75 -14.46 17.80 19.12
C LYS A 75 -14.59 19.24 19.62
N LYS A 76 -14.06 19.52 20.82
CA LYS A 76 -14.12 20.87 21.43
C LYS A 76 -13.37 21.92 20.61
N ARG A 77 -12.28 21.54 19.94
CA ARG A 77 -11.45 22.46 19.14
C ARG A 77 -12.07 22.76 17.77
N LEU A 78 -12.57 21.74 17.08
CA LEU A 78 -13.06 21.84 15.70
C LEU A 78 -14.49 22.37 15.64
N LEU A 79 -15.36 21.95 16.58
CA LEU A 79 -16.77 22.37 16.64
C LEU A 79 -17.20 22.57 18.09
N PRO A 80 -16.89 23.74 18.70
CA PRO A 80 -17.22 24.04 20.10
C PRO A 80 -18.72 23.96 20.41
N GLU A 81 -19.56 24.37 19.45
CA GLU A 81 -21.02 24.50 19.60
C GLU A 81 -21.79 23.19 19.31
N SER A 82 -21.11 22.12 18.88
CA SER A 82 -21.79 20.86 18.51
C SER A 82 -21.97 19.92 19.70
N VAL A 83 -23.19 19.44 19.89
CA VAL A 83 -23.50 18.37 20.86
C VAL A 83 -22.97 17.02 20.35
N ALA A 84 -23.03 16.77 19.04
CA ALA A 84 -22.58 15.54 18.39
C ALA A 84 -21.09 15.59 18.02
N LEU A 85 -20.48 14.41 17.84
CA LEU A 85 -19.16 14.30 17.24
C LEU A 85 -19.22 14.72 15.75
N PRO A 86 -18.19 15.43 15.24
CA PRO A 86 -18.04 15.66 13.81
C PRO A 86 -18.11 14.35 13.01
N VAL A 87 -18.65 14.42 11.79
CA VAL A 87 -18.97 13.24 10.99
C VAL A 87 -17.71 12.46 10.63
N TYR A 88 -16.69 13.14 10.11
CA TYR A 88 -15.46 12.49 9.68
C TYR A 88 -14.64 12.01 10.87
N LEU A 89 -14.60 12.76 11.97
CA LEU A 89 -13.98 12.31 13.21
C LEU A 89 -14.61 11.02 13.76
N ASN A 90 -15.95 10.93 13.75
CA ASN A 90 -16.66 9.73 14.19
C ASN A 90 -16.39 8.54 13.26
N GLN A 91 -16.43 8.78 11.95
CA GLN A 91 -16.14 7.77 10.94
C GLN A 91 -14.71 7.24 11.05
N THR A 92 -13.73 8.12 11.26
CA THR A 92 -12.33 7.73 11.50
C THR A 92 -12.21 6.90 12.77
N LEU A 93 -12.85 7.30 13.88
CA LEU A 93 -12.79 6.54 15.12
C LEU A 93 -13.39 5.14 14.94
N PHE A 94 -14.52 5.03 14.25
CA PHE A 94 -15.16 3.76 13.94
C PHE A 94 -14.26 2.89 13.05
N ALA A 95 -13.66 3.45 12.00
CA ALA A 95 -12.73 2.73 11.13
C ALA A 95 -11.50 2.23 11.90
N VAL A 96 -10.91 3.04 12.79
CA VAL A 96 -9.78 2.61 13.64
C VAL A 96 -10.20 1.47 14.56
N GLN A 97 -11.39 1.54 15.17
CA GLN A 97 -11.92 0.47 16.01
C GLN A 97 -12.09 -0.83 15.21
N GLU A 98 -12.77 -0.79 14.07
CA GLU A 98 -12.98 -1.96 13.19
C GLU A 98 -11.66 -2.52 12.66
N GLY A 99 -10.68 -1.65 12.37
CA GLY A 99 -9.33 -2.05 12.03
C GLY A 99 -8.65 -2.86 13.14
N ILE A 100 -8.69 -2.38 14.38
CA ILE A 100 -8.14 -3.10 15.55
C ILE A 100 -8.82 -4.46 15.73
N ILE A 101 -10.16 -4.51 15.65
CA ILE A 101 -10.94 -5.74 15.76
C ILE A 101 -10.49 -6.77 14.73
N LEU A 102 -10.39 -6.36 13.45
CA LEU A 102 -9.93 -7.23 12.37
C LEU A 102 -8.47 -7.68 12.60
N GLY A 103 -7.61 -6.77 13.04
CA GLY A 103 -6.23 -7.09 13.39
C GLY A 103 -6.12 -8.19 14.43
N LEU A 104 -6.86 -8.05 15.54
CA LEU A 104 -6.88 -9.03 16.62
C LEU A 104 -7.35 -10.40 16.13
N TRP A 105 -8.41 -10.44 15.30
CA TRP A 105 -8.87 -11.68 14.71
C TRP A 105 -7.81 -12.33 13.80
N ILE A 106 -7.12 -11.53 12.97
CA ILE A 106 -6.06 -12.02 12.08
C ILE A 106 -4.85 -12.52 12.87
N ARG A 107 -4.50 -11.86 13.98
CA ARG A 107 -3.48 -12.33 14.93
C ARG A 107 -3.86 -13.72 15.43
N ASP A 108 -5.09 -13.89 15.92
CA ASP A 108 -5.55 -15.15 16.51
C ASP A 108 -5.59 -16.26 15.45
N SER A 109 -6.06 -15.95 14.24
CA SER A 109 -6.01 -16.89 13.13
C SER A 109 -4.58 -17.30 12.75
N TYR A 110 -3.60 -16.38 12.83
CA TYR A 110 -2.19 -16.72 12.63
C TYR A 110 -1.64 -17.57 13.78
N TYR A 111 -2.07 -17.31 15.02
CA TYR A 111 -1.63 -18.07 16.19
C TYR A 111 -1.99 -19.55 16.03
N ASP A 112 -3.21 -19.82 15.60
CA ASP A 112 -3.70 -21.18 15.36
C ASP A 112 -3.04 -21.81 14.12
N ALA A 113 -2.89 -21.05 13.04
CA ALA A 113 -2.28 -21.53 11.81
C ALA A 113 -0.79 -21.91 11.96
N SER A 114 -0.04 -21.14 12.73
CA SER A 114 1.41 -21.30 12.90
C SER A 114 1.79 -22.22 14.07
N GLY A 115 0.81 -22.72 14.83
CA GLY A 115 1.03 -23.48 16.06
C GLY A 115 1.58 -22.63 17.21
N LEU A 116 1.55 -21.30 17.09
CA LEU A 116 1.99 -20.38 18.14
C LEU A 116 1.10 -20.47 19.38
N SER A 117 -0.20 -20.79 19.23
CA SER A 117 -1.10 -21.05 20.37
C SER A 117 -0.53 -22.13 21.31
N SER A 118 -0.09 -23.26 20.75
CA SER A 118 0.52 -24.35 21.53
C SER A 118 1.87 -24.00 22.14
N LEU A 119 2.69 -23.18 21.44
CA LEU A 119 3.96 -22.68 21.97
C LEU A 119 3.73 -21.69 23.14
N ASN A 120 2.68 -20.88 23.05
CA ASN A 120 2.33 -19.92 24.10
C ASN A 120 1.89 -20.63 25.39
N GLU A 121 1.13 -21.71 25.29
CA GLU A 121 0.74 -22.55 26.44
C GLU A 121 1.96 -23.20 27.13
N ARG A 122 2.95 -23.63 26.35
CA ARG A 122 4.15 -24.33 26.85
C ARG A 122 5.33 -23.40 27.15
N LYS A 123 5.11 -22.07 27.13
CA LYS A 123 6.16 -21.04 27.19
C LYS A 123 7.16 -21.21 28.34
N SER A 124 6.71 -21.68 29.50
CA SER A 124 7.56 -21.91 30.69
C SER A 124 8.51 -23.10 30.53
N THR A 125 8.17 -24.07 29.69
CA THR A 125 8.89 -25.33 29.47
C THR A 125 9.73 -25.35 28.18
N LEU A 126 9.70 -24.28 27.38
CA LEU A 126 10.43 -24.22 26.12
C LEU A 126 11.95 -24.17 26.34
N ASP A 127 12.67 -24.93 25.51
CA ASP A 127 14.11 -24.87 25.37
C ASP A 127 14.55 -23.57 24.65
N SER A 128 15.87 -23.36 24.51
CA SER A 128 16.40 -22.14 23.86
C SER A 128 15.93 -21.98 22.42
N ASN A 129 15.77 -23.08 21.69
CA ASN A 129 15.32 -23.06 20.30
C ASN A 129 13.81 -22.78 20.21
N GLY A 130 12.98 -23.41 21.05
CA GLY A 130 11.56 -23.13 21.13
C GLY A 130 11.24 -21.70 21.54
N LYS A 131 12.06 -21.09 22.42
CA LYS A 131 11.93 -19.66 22.76
C LYS A 131 12.19 -18.75 21.57
N ARG A 132 13.24 -19.03 20.79
CA ARG A 132 13.55 -18.26 19.57
C ARG A 132 12.44 -18.41 18.53
N GLU A 133 11.93 -19.62 18.30
CA GLU A 133 10.81 -19.86 17.40
C GLU A 133 9.56 -19.10 17.83
N TYR A 134 9.23 -19.13 19.12
CA TYR A 134 8.12 -18.37 19.70
C TYR A 134 8.28 -16.86 19.47
N GLU A 135 9.47 -16.30 19.70
CA GLU A 135 9.76 -14.88 19.48
C GLU A 135 9.64 -14.48 18.01
N SER A 136 10.24 -15.26 17.10
CA SER A 136 10.13 -15.04 15.65
C SER A 136 8.68 -15.07 15.18
N LYS A 137 7.91 -16.09 15.58
CA LYS A 137 6.49 -16.20 15.24
C LYS A 137 5.66 -15.05 15.83
N LEU A 138 5.99 -14.60 17.04
CA LEU A 138 5.33 -13.47 17.69
C LEU A 138 5.59 -12.15 16.94
N HIS A 139 6.81 -11.94 16.43
CA HIS A 139 7.14 -10.78 15.60
C HIS A 139 6.34 -10.76 14.30
N THR A 140 6.31 -11.90 13.60
CA THR A 140 5.55 -12.05 12.35
C THR A 140 4.06 -11.86 12.57
N ALA A 141 3.49 -12.43 13.65
CA ALA A 141 2.10 -12.23 14.01
C ALA A 141 1.78 -10.76 14.32
N THR A 142 2.66 -10.08 15.06
CA THR A 142 2.47 -8.67 15.40
C THR A 142 2.55 -7.78 14.16
N ALA A 143 3.51 -8.04 13.27
CA ALA A 143 3.62 -7.31 12.01
C ALA A 143 2.40 -7.53 11.11
N PHE A 144 1.91 -8.77 11.00
CA PHE A 144 0.74 -9.09 10.17
C PHE A 144 -0.56 -8.50 10.73
N MET A 145 -0.71 -8.52 12.06
CA MET A 145 -1.78 -7.81 12.76
C MET A 145 -1.76 -6.32 12.43
N LEU A 146 -0.62 -5.64 12.59
CA LEU A 146 -0.50 -4.20 12.32
C LEU A 146 -0.75 -3.86 10.84
N PHE A 147 -0.26 -4.69 9.92
CA PHE A 147 -0.54 -4.56 8.48
C PHE A 147 -2.04 -4.64 8.22
N SER A 148 -2.71 -5.62 8.81
CA SER A 148 -4.14 -5.83 8.60
C SER A 148 -5.01 -4.74 9.21
N ILE A 149 -4.61 -4.20 10.37
CA ILE A 149 -5.24 -3.02 10.99
C ILE A 149 -5.19 -1.85 10.01
N ALA A 150 -4.00 -1.49 9.54
CA ALA A 150 -3.83 -0.37 8.61
C ALA A 150 -4.58 -0.61 7.31
N TYR A 151 -4.52 -1.82 6.76
CA TYR A 151 -5.17 -2.16 5.51
C TYR A 151 -6.70 -2.02 5.60
N LYS A 152 -7.31 -2.48 6.70
CA LYS A 152 -8.75 -2.30 6.94
C LYS A 152 -9.15 -0.83 7.10
N ILE A 153 -8.36 -0.06 7.85
CA ILE A 153 -8.61 1.37 8.05
C ILE A 153 -8.54 2.12 6.72
N LEU A 154 -7.52 1.82 5.89
CA LEU A 154 -7.39 2.43 4.56
C LEU A 154 -8.56 2.07 3.65
N ASN A 155 -9.02 0.82 3.68
CA ASN A 155 -10.19 0.40 2.90
C ASN A 155 -11.43 1.24 3.23
N ASP A 156 -11.65 1.52 4.51
CA ASP A 156 -12.85 2.21 4.97
C ASP A 156 -12.75 3.74 4.82
N LEU A 157 -11.54 4.30 4.89
CA LEU A 157 -11.31 5.74 4.86
C LEU A 157 -10.94 6.31 3.49
N LYS A 158 -10.29 5.54 2.60
CA LYS A 158 -9.88 6.04 1.28
C LYS A 158 -11.02 6.61 0.43
N PRO A 159 -12.23 6.01 0.37
CA PRO A 159 -13.35 6.58 -0.40
C PRO A 159 -13.77 7.98 0.06
N PHE A 160 -13.41 8.36 1.29
CA PHE A 160 -13.76 9.63 1.90
C PHE A 160 -12.56 10.55 2.05
N ALA A 161 -11.38 10.18 1.54
CA ALA A 161 -10.20 11.04 1.57
C ALA A 161 -10.25 12.09 0.45
N SER A 162 -9.41 13.12 0.52
CA SER A 162 -9.20 14.06 -0.57
C SER A 162 -8.36 13.43 -1.69
N ASP A 163 -8.61 13.80 -2.95
CA ASP A 163 -7.86 13.28 -4.10
C ASP A 163 -6.37 13.68 -4.07
N ASP A 164 -6.08 14.89 -3.57
CA ASP A 164 -4.72 15.37 -3.35
C ASP A 164 -4.35 15.39 -1.86
N LEU A 165 -3.50 14.45 -1.47
CA LEU A 165 -2.94 14.34 -0.11
C LEU A 165 -1.54 14.96 0.01
N SER A 166 -1.03 15.65 -1.01
CA SER A 166 0.36 16.15 -1.05
C SER A 166 0.67 17.11 0.10
N VAL A 167 -0.26 17.99 0.44
CA VAL A 167 -0.12 18.93 1.57
C VAL A 167 -0.01 18.18 2.90
N MET A 168 -0.81 17.13 3.10
CA MET A 168 -0.74 16.31 4.31
C MET A 168 0.55 15.49 4.37
N LYS A 169 0.99 14.95 3.22
CA LYS A 169 2.26 14.22 3.12
C LYS A 169 3.47 15.11 3.43
N GLN A 170 3.45 16.38 3.03
CA GLN A 170 4.51 17.34 3.38
C GLN A 170 4.56 17.68 4.88
N LYS A 171 3.40 17.74 5.55
CA LYS A 171 3.33 17.97 7.00
C LYS A 171 3.66 16.72 7.82
N PHE A 172 3.60 15.54 7.22
CA PHE A 172 3.85 14.28 7.90
C PHE A 172 5.35 13.99 7.97
N ALA A 173 5.91 14.06 9.18
CA ALA A 173 7.34 13.82 9.43
C ALA A 173 7.74 12.33 9.42
N GLY A 174 6.84 11.41 9.08
CA GLY A 174 7.07 9.98 9.12
C GLY A 174 6.76 9.33 10.47
N LEU A 175 6.88 8.00 10.52
CA LEU A 175 6.68 7.24 11.74
C LEU A 175 7.98 7.20 12.57
N PRO A 176 8.00 7.73 13.81
CA PRO A 176 9.23 7.74 14.61
C PRO A 176 9.69 6.34 15.00
N GLU A 177 8.74 5.44 15.28
CA GLU A 177 8.99 4.06 15.68
C GLU A 177 7.78 3.19 15.35
N VAL A 178 8.05 1.94 14.95
CA VAL A 178 7.06 0.88 14.82
C VAL A 178 7.58 -0.32 15.59
N SER A 179 6.84 -0.73 16.62
CA SER A 179 7.19 -1.87 17.47
C SER A 179 6.49 -3.14 16.99
N ILE A 180 7.25 -4.21 16.81
CA ILE A 180 6.75 -5.55 16.46
C ILE A 180 7.06 -6.58 17.56
N TRP A 181 7.44 -6.13 18.76
CA TRP A 181 7.90 -7.00 19.84
C TRP A 181 6.79 -7.90 20.41
N SER A 182 5.60 -7.36 20.57
CA SER A 182 4.42 -8.10 20.98
C SER A 182 3.16 -7.40 20.47
N PRO A 183 2.02 -8.09 20.35
CA PRO A 183 0.78 -7.50 19.85
C PRO A 183 0.38 -6.22 20.61
N ILE A 184 0.40 -6.30 21.95
CA ILE A 184 0.07 -5.17 22.83
C ILE A 184 1.03 -4.00 22.58
N LYS A 185 2.34 -4.26 22.54
CA LYS A 185 3.33 -3.22 22.29
C LYS A 185 3.21 -2.61 20.90
N GLY A 186 2.84 -3.41 19.89
CA GLY A 186 2.62 -2.93 18.52
C GLY A 186 1.43 -1.99 18.42
N ILE A 187 0.28 -2.39 18.96
CA ILE A 187 -0.93 -1.56 18.99
C ILE A 187 -0.66 -0.29 19.81
N SER A 188 -0.04 -0.43 20.98
CA SER A 188 0.27 0.70 21.86
C SER A 188 1.19 1.72 21.19
N CYS A 189 2.25 1.25 20.53
CA CYS A 189 3.19 2.11 19.80
C CYS A 189 2.48 2.88 18.69
N ASN A 190 1.67 2.17 17.88
CA ASN A 190 0.96 2.76 16.76
C ASN A 190 -0.06 3.82 17.22
N LEU A 191 -0.93 3.46 18.17
CA LEU A 191 -1.95 4.36 18.70
C LEU A 191 -1.36 5.56 19.44
N PHE A 192 -0.23 5.39 20.12
CA PHE A 192 0.47 6.49 20.77
C PHE A 192 0.92 7.55 19.76
N TYR A 193 1.61 7.16 18.68
CA TYR A 193 2.06 8.14 17.69
C TYR A 193 0.89 8.72 16.90
N TYR A 194 -0.09 7.89 16.55
CA TYR A 194 -1.32 8.34 15.89
C TYR A 194 -2.03 9.44 16.70
N ASP A 195 -2.21 9.22 18.01
CA ASP A 195 -2.83 10.19 18.92
C ASP A 195 -2.05 11.52 18.99
N LYS A 196 -0.72 11.45 19.08
CA LYS A 196 0.13 12.65 19.14
C LYS A 196 0.00 13.49 17.87
N TYR A 197 -0.06 12.84 16.72
CA TYR A 197 -0.26 13.53 15.45
C TYR A 197 -1.67 14.14 15.34
N LEU A 198 -2.72 13.39 15.74
CA LEU A 198 -4.09 13.89 15.76
C LEU A 198 -4.24 15.14 16.65
N ASN A 199 -3.56 15.16 17.80
CA ASN A 199 -3.58 16.31 18.70
C ASN A 199 -2.87 17.56 18.12
N HIS A 200 -2.00 17.40 17.13
CA HIS A 200 -1.16 18.49 16.65
C HIS A 200 -2.00 19.60 15.97
N PRO A 201 -1.93 20.86 16.46
CA PRO A 201 -2.81 21.94 16.00
C PRO A 201 -2.54 22.38 14.55
N GLU A 202 -1.33 22.18 14.03
CA GLU A 202 -1.00 22.56 12.65
C GLU A 202 -1.35 21.49 11.60
N ILE A 203 -1.55 20.26 12.06
CA ILE A 203 -1.87 19.11 11.19
C ILE A 203 -3.38 19.01 11.01
N ILE A 204 -4.13 19.00 12.11
CA ILE A 204 -5.60 18.88 12.09
C ILE A 204 -6.24 20.25 12.32
N LYS A 205 -6.63 20.93 11.24
CA LYS A 205 -7.34 22.22 11.28
C LYS A 205 -8.83 22.09 11.00
N SER A 206 -9.22 21.05 10.27
CA SER A 206 -10.61 20.75 9.88
C SER A 206 -11.01 19.31 10.25
N ASP A 207 -12.30 19.00 10.20
CA ASP A 207 -12.80 17.62 10.37
C ASP A 207 -12.33 16.71 9.22
N LYS A 208 -12.25 17.24 8.00
CA LYS A 208 -11.75 16.52 6.82
C LYS A 208 -10.27 16.14 6.97
N ASP A 209 -9.48 17.01 7.58
CA ASP A 209 -8.04 16.77 7.83
C ASP A 209 -7.82 15.50 8.66
N VAL A 210 -8.80 15.10 9.48
CA VAL A 210 -8.72 13.87 10.28
C VAL A 210 -8.62 12.66 9.36
N ILE A 211 -9.52 12.52 8.37
CA ILE A 211 -9.49 11.40 7.42
C ILE A 211 -8.23 11.43 6.57
N ASP A 212 -7.91 12.59 6.00
CA ASP A 212 -6.76 12.74 5.11
C ASP A 212 -5.46 12.38 5.84
N PHE A 213 -5.33 12.82 7.09
CA PHE A 213 -4.18 12.45 7.93
C PHE A 213 -4.17 10.96 8.27
N SER A 214 -5.31 10.37 8.67
CA SER A 214 -5.39 8.93 8.97
C SER A 214 -4.96 8.08 7.78
N VAL A 215 -5.39 8.43 6.57
CA VAL A 215 -4.96 7.74 5.35
C VAL A 215 -3.44 7.84 5.17
N VAL A 216 -2.85 9.03 5.29
CA VAL A 216 -1.38 9.20 5.17
C VAL A 216 -0.64 8.40 6.24
N PHE A 217 -1.12 8.41 7.49
CA PHE A 217 -0.49 7.71 8.60
C PHE A 217 -0.51 6.19 8.42
N PHE A 218 -1.65 5.62 8.03
CA PHE A 218 -1.77 4.17 7.85
C PHE A 218 -1.15 3.68 6.53
N GLU A 219 -1.07 4.51 5.48
CA GLU A 219 -0.24 4.24 4.30
C GLU A 219 1.24 4.10 4.70
N ALA A 220 1.74 5.03 5.52
CA ALA A 220 3.11 4.97 6.02
C ALA A 220 3.37 3.75 6.93
N LEU A 221 2.37 3.32 7.71
CA LEU A 221 2.49 2.12 8.53
C LEU A 221 2.65 0.87 7.67
N ILE A 222 1.85 0.73 6.61
CA ILE A 222 1.97 -0.40 5.70
C ILE A 222 3.34 -0.40 5.02
N ALA A 223 3.79 0.76 4.50
CA ALA A 223 5.09 0.87 3.86
C ALA A 223 6.24 0.45 4.80
N GLU A 224 6.22 0.90 6.06
CA GLU A 224 7.24 0.52 7.05
C GLU A 224 7.24 -0.98 7.35
N ILE A 225 6.05 -1.61 7.40
CA ILE A 225 5.94 -3.07 7.62
C ILE A 225 6.43 -3.83 6.39
N GLN A 226 6.10 -3.37 5.18
CA GLN A 226 6.54 -3.99 3.93
C GLN A 226 8.07 -3.92 3.77
N LEU A 227 8.70 -2.79 4.13
CA LEU A 227 10.16 -2.67 4.16
C LEU A 227 10.82 -3.70 5.09
N ARG A 228 10.13 -4.07 6.18
CA ARG A 228 10.61 -5.06 7.17
C ARG A 228 10.17 -6.49 6.84
N LYS A 229 9.28 -6.71 5.88
CA LYS A 229 8.69 -8.02 5.54
C LYS A 229 9.77 -9.08 5.28
N SER A 230 10.85 -8.73 4.59
CA SER A 230 11.96 -9.65 4.26
C SER A 230 12.75 -10.13 5.48
N THR A 231 12.64 -9.44 6.62
CA THR A 231 13.31 -9.81 7.88
C THR A 231 12.46 -10.72 8.76
N LEU A 232 11.19 -10.94 8.41
CA LEU A 232 10.27 -11.76 9.18
C LEU A 232 10.41 -13.24 8.81
N GLU A 233 10.45 -14.11 9.82
CA GLU A 233 10.48 -15.56 9.66
C GLU A 233 9.04 -16.14 9.69
N TYR A 234 8.82 -17.36 9.21
CA TYR A 234 7.52 -18.07 9.26
C TYR A 234 6.35 -17.39 8.50
N THR A 235 6.66 -16.63 7.45
CA THR A 235 5.66 -15.88 6.66
C THR A 235 4.86 -16.74 5.68
N GLU A 236 5.24 -18.00 5.45
CA GLU A 236 4.58 -18.92 4.51
C GLU A 236 3.09 -19.10 4.83
N THR A 237 2.75 -19.26 6.12
CA THR A 237 1.37 -19.40 6.60
C THR A 237 0.49 -18.18 6.32
N ILE A 238 1.10 -17.02 6.07
CA ILE A 238 0.40 -15.78 5.72
C ILE A 238 0.16 -15.70 4.21
N VAL A 239 1.15 -16.08 3.41
CA VAL A 239 1.10 -15.97 1.94
C VAL A 239 0.09 -16.95 1.32
N ASP A 240 -0.07 -18.13 1.92
CA ASP A 240 -0.94 -19.19 1.40
C ASP A 240 -2.44 -18.99 1.73
N ARG A 241 -2.78 -17.95 2.51
CA ARG A 241 -4.12 -17.74 3.05
C ARG A 241 -4.72 -16.42 2.57
N THR A 242 -6.01 -16.47 2.25
CA THR A 242 -6.82 -15.29 1.97
C THR A 242 -7.98 -15.24 2.95
N TYR A 243 -8.10 -14.15 3.71
CA TYR A 243 -9.18 -13.93 4.66
C TYR A 243 -10.22 -13.01 4.05
N LYS A 244 -11.48 -13.45 3.93
CA LYS A 244 -12.57 -12.64 3.32
C LYS A 244 -13.63 -12.32 4.35
N LEU A 245 -14.00 -11.04 4.45
CA LEU A 245 -15.03 -10.59 5.38
C LEU A 245 -16.43 -10.96 4.89
N GLU A 246 -17.24 -11.51 5.79
CA GLU A 246 -18.63 -11.85 5.48
C GLU A 246 -19.47 -10.62 5.08
N ASN A 247 -20.27 -10.79 4.03
CA ASN A 247 -21.15 -9.76 3.47
C ASN A 247 -20.40 -8.47 3.10
N SER A 248 -19.14 -8.60 2.66
CA SER A 248 -18.30 -7.51 2.18
C SER A 248 -17.39 -8.02 1.04
N GLU A 249 -16.96 -7.10 0.18
CA GLU A 249 -15.93 -7.39 -0.83
C GLU A 249 -14.51 -7.34 -0.25
N PHE A 250 -14.37 -6.88 1.00
CA PHE A 250 -13.08 -6.76 1.66
C PHE A 250 -12.43 -8.13 1.90
N ALA A 251 -11.17 -8.25 1.49
CA ALA A 251 -10.34 -9.43 1.73
C ALA A 251 -8.88 -9.04 2.02
N VAL A 252 -8.23 -9.80 2.90
CA VAL A 252 -6.80 -9.71 3.21
C VAL A 252 -6.11 -10.94 2.62
N SER A 253 -5.27 -10.75 1.61
CA SER A 253 -4.55 -11.85 0.97
C SER A 253 -3.04 -11.74 1.22
N GLY A 254 -2.57 -12.40 2.27
CA GLY A 254 -1.20 -12.29 2.75
C GLY A 254 -0.76 -10.83 2.94
N TRP A 255 0.42 -10.47 2.42
CA TRP A 255 0.99 -9.12 2.48
C TRP A 255 0.61 -8.24 1.27
N ASN A 256 -0.36 -8.66 0.45
CA ASN A 256 -0.77 -7.87 -0.71
C ASN A 256 -1.47 -6.60 -0.25
N ASN A 257 -0.91 -5.45 -0.61
CA ASN A 257 -1.53 -4.16 -0.41
C ASN A 257 -2.17 -3.70 -1.73
N VAL A 258 -3.49 -3.78 -1.85
CA VAL A 258 -4.24 -3.25 -3.02
C VAL A 258 -4.18 -1.71 -3.08
N PHE A 259 -3.80 -1.04 -1.99
CA PHE A 259 -3.64 0.41 -1.95
C PHE A 259 -2.27 0.89 -2.40
N GLU A 260 -1.26 0.02 -2.40
CA GLU A 260 -0.07 0.18 -3.23
C GLU A 260 -0.46 -0.18 -4.65
N GLY A 261 -0.32 0.77 -5.56
CA GLY A 261 -0.66 0.51 -6.97
C GLY A 261 -2.01 1.03 -7.42
N VAL A 262 -2.58 2.07 -6.79
CA VAL A 262 -3.12 3.13 -7.65
C VAL A 262 -1.90 3.73 -8.34
N ALA A 263 -1.45 3.07 -9.42
CA ALA A 263 -0.31 3.50 -10.18
C ALA A 263 -0.56 4.96 -10.53
N LYS A 264 0.25 5.84 -9.97
CA LYS A 264 0.18 7.25 -10.34
C LYS A 264 0.75 7.33 -11.74
N SER A 265 0.00 7.95 -12.64
CA SER A 265 0.49 8.22 -13.98
C SER A 265 1.83 8.93 -13.87
N VAL A 266 2.88 8.35 -14.46
CA VAL A 266 4.21 8.99 -14.47
C VAL A 266 4.11 10.25 -15.33
N GLU A 267 4.74 11.34 -14.90
CA GLU A 267 4.83 12.53 -15.74
C GLU A 267 5.73 12.24 -16.94
N PHE A 268 5.28 12.62 -18.13
CA PHE A 268 6.01 12.42 -19.37
C PHE A 268 6.10 13.73 -20.16
N ASN A 269 7.15 13.83 -20.98
CA ASN A 269 7.34 14.96 -21.86
C ASN A 269 6.26 14.94 -22.95
N GLN A 270 5.45 16.00 -23.01
CA GLN A 270 4.41 16.12 -24.02
C GLN A 270 5.04 16.42 -25.38
N ILE A 271 4.85 15.50 -26.33
CA ILE A 271 5.38 15.60 -27.69
C ILE A 271 4.21 15.36 -28.64
N GLN A 272 4.07 16.20 -29.67
CA GLN A 272 3.06 16.02 -30.71
C GLN A 272 3.62 15.25 -31.91
N PHE A 273 2.76 14.54 -32.65
CA PHE A 273 3.18 13.80 -33.84
C PHE A 273 3.79 14.70 -34.92
N GLU A 274 3.42 15.98 -34.94
CA GLU A 274 3.91 17.01 -35.85
C GLU A 274 5.36 17.42 -35.56
N GLN A 275 5.81 17.25 -34.30
CA GLN A 275 7.17 17.58 -33.87
C GLN A 275 8.20 16.50 -34.23
N ILE A 276 7.74 15.29 -34.55
CA ILE A 276 8.61 14.22 -35.03
C ILE A 276 8.79 14.41 -36.54
N VAL A 277 10.00 14.49 -37.08
CA VAL A 277 10.21 14.61 -38.53
C VAL A 277 10.43 13.22 -39.14
N GLY A 278 9.79 12.90 -40.27
CA GLY A 278 9.93 11.59 -40.95
C GLY A 278 9.07 10.47 -40.33
N ASN A 279 9.52 9.21 -40.48
CA ASN A 279 8.87 7.99 -39.94
C ASN A 279 7.37 7.86 -40.23
N LYS A 280 6.97 8.07 -41.49
CA LYS A 280 5.55 8.11 -41.92
C LYS A 280 4.78 6.86 -41.48
N ASP A 281 5.38 5.68 -41.65
CA ASP A 281 4.71 4.41 -41.33
C ASP A 281 4.55 4.21 -39.83
N ALA A 282 5.57 4.54 -39.03
CA ALA A 282 5.49 4.44 -37.57
C ALA A 282 4.47 5.42 -36.99
N LYS A 283 4.39 6.64 -37.52
CA LYS A 283 3.34 7.61 -37.13
C LYS A 283 1.95 7.13 -37.53
N HIS A 284 1.80 6.57 -38.73
CA HIS A 284 0.52 6.04 -39.18
C HIS A 284 0.07 4.86 -38.30
N PHE A 285 0.99 3.96 -37.95
CA PHE A 285 0.74 2.88 -37.01
C PHE A 285 0.35 3.41 -35.63
N ALA A 286 1.12 4.35 -35.07
CA ALA A 286 0.87 4.95 -33.77
C ALA A 286 -0.51 5.62 -33.69
N ARG A 287 -0.91 6.36 -34.73
CA ARG A 287 -2.24 6.98 -34.82
C ARG A 287 -3.36 5.93 -34.80
N ARG A 288 -3.23 4.87 -35.59
CA ARG A 288 -4.20 3.76 -35.59
C ARG A 288 -4.25 3.02 -34.27
N LEU A 289 -3.11 2.84 -33.60
CA LEU A 289 -3.06 2.21 -32.29
C LEU A 289 -3.86 3.03 -31.27
N THR A 290 -3.63 4.35 -31.20
CA THR A 290 -4.38 5.25 -30.31
C THR A 290 -5.88 5.16 -30.57
N GLU A 291 -6.32 5.21 -31.82
CA GLU A 291 -7.74 5.11 -32.19
C GLU A 291 -8.36 3.78 -31.75
N ARG A 292 -7.64 2.67 -31.93
CA ARG A 292 -8.10 1.34 -31.50
C ARG A 292 -8.18 1.23 -29.97
N MET A 293 -7.22 1.80 -29.24
CA MET A 293 -7.26 1.83 -27.77
C MET A 293 -8.45 2.65 -27.24
N LEU A 294 -8.72 3.80 -27.85
CA LEU A 294 -9.85 4.67 -27.48
C LEU A 294 -11.23 4.09 -27.79
N SER A 295 -11.28 3.01 -28.59
CA SER A 295 -12.54 2.33 -28.92
C SER A 295 -12.97 1.31 -27.85
N TYR A 296 -12.31 1.29 -26.69
CA TYR A 296 -12.69 0.44 -25.56
C TYR A 296 -14.03 0.88 -24.96
N ASP A 297 -14.96 -0.07 -24.81
CA ASP A 297 -16.24 0.14 -24.14
C ASP A 297 -16.09 -0.18 -22.64
N PHE A 298 -16.20 0.83 -21.78
CA PHE A 298 -16.10 0.69 -20.33
C PHE A 298 -17.32 0.02 -19.69
N THR A 299 -18.48 0.04 -20.36
CA THR A 299 -19.71 -0.60 -19.89
C THR A 299 -19.64 -2.11 -20.12
N GLU A 300 -19.32 -2.52 -21.35
CA GLU A 300 -19.19 -3.93 -21.71
C GLU A 300 -17.82 -4.53 -21.37
N LYS A 301 -16.85 -3.68 -21.01
CA LYS A 301 -15.45 -4.02 -20.71
C LYS A 301 -14.75 -4.74 -21.85
N LYS A 302 -15.02 -4.31 -23.08
CA LYS A 302 -14.58 -4.96 -24.32
C LYS A 302 -14.02 -3.97 -25.32
N ASN A 303 -13.06 -4.42 -26.13
CA ASN A 303 -12.58 -3.68 -27.29
C ASN A 303 -13.08 -4.36 -28.58
N PRO A 304 -13.84 -3.67 -29.45
CA PRO A 304 -14.34 -4.25 -30.69
C PRO A 304 -13.20 -4.68 -31.63
N PHE A 305 -12.06 -4.00 -31.60
CA PHE A 305 -10.90 -4.40 -32.39
C PHE A 305 -10.21 -5.64 -31.81
N GLN A 306 -10.37 -5.93 -30.51
CA GLN A 306 -9.86 -7.17 -29.92
C GLN A 306 -10.70 -8.36 -30.38
N GLU A 307 -12.03 -8.23 -30.43
CA GLU A 307 -12.93 -9.29 -30.91
C GLU A 307 -12.77 -9.56 -32.41
N LEU A 308 -12.55 -8.51 -33.20
CA LEU A 308 -12.37 -8.60 -34.66
C LEU A 308 -10.94 -8.97 -35.09
N GLY A 309 -10.02 -9.21 -34.14
CA GLY A 309 -8.61 -9.54 -34.43
C GLY A 309 -7.78 -8.37 -34.98
N GLY A 310 -8.28 -7.14 -34.87
CA GLY A 310 -7.61 -5.92 -35.31
C GLY A 310 -6.80 -5.20 -34.22
N PHE A 311 -6.84 -5.67 -32.97
CA PHE A 311 -6.11 -5.11 -31.84
C PHE A 311 -5.01 -6.06 -31.38
N MET A 312 -3.80 -5.52 -31.26
CA MET A 312 -2.64 -6.26 -30.77
C MET A 312 -2.25 -5.68 -29.40
N PRO A 313 -2.53 -6.39 -28.29
CA PRO A 313 -2.30 -5.86 -26.94
C PRO A 313 -0.83 -5.56 -26.64
N VAL A 314 0.08 -6.34 -27.23
CA VAL A 314 1.53 -6.16 -27.10
C VAL A 314 2.13 -5.95 -28.49
N PHE A 315 2.75 -4.79 -28.71
CA PHE A 315 3.44 -4.50 -29.96
C PHE A 315 4.91 -4.18 -29.70
N MET A 316 5.76 -4.62 -30.61
CA MET A 316 7.21 -4.40 -30.54
C MET A 316 7.65 -3.51 -31.69
N GLY A 317 8.21 -2.35 -31.36
CA GLY A 317 8.83 -1.44 -32.33
C GLY A 317 10.33 -1.68 -32.41
N TYR A 318 10.81 -2.24 -33.52
CA TYR A 318 12.25 -2.37 -33.76
C TYR A 318 12.79 -1.16 -34.54
N GLY A 319 14.04 -0.78 -34.28
CA GLY A 319 14.70 0.30 -35.01
C GLY A 319 16.12 0.54 -34.51
N ILE A 320 16.95 1.16 -35.35
CA ILE A 320 18.30 1.57 -34.98
C ILE A 320 18.21 2.63 -33.87
N PRO A 321 19.11 2.63 -32.86
CA PRO A 321 19.17 3.69 -31.85
C PRO A 321 19.20 5.09 -32.49
N GLY A 322 18.51 6.07 -31.88
CA GLY A 322 18.44 7.45 -32.39
C GLY A 322 17.39 7.70 -33.49
N THR A 323 16.57 6.71 -33.86
CA THR A 323 15.50 6.86 -34.87
C THR A 323 14.19 7.46 -34.33
N GLY A 324 14.16 7.94 -33.08
CA GLY A 324 13.00 8.61 -32.49
C GLY A 324 11.94 7.66 -31.89
N LYS A 325 12.31 6.43 -31.53
CA LYS A 325 11.41 5.45 -30.87
C LYS A 325 10.82 5.98 -29.56
N SER A 326 11.65 6.48 -28.64
CA SER A 326 11.18 7.05 -27.37
C SER A 326 10.33 8.32 -27.59
N MET A 327 10.62 9.11 -28.64
CA MET A 327 9.77 10.25 -29.01
C MET A 327 8.39 9.81 -29.51
N LEU A 328 8.30 8.69 -30.24
CA LEU A 328 7.01 8.13 -30.65
C LEU A 328 6.19 7.62 -29.47
N ILE A 329 6.82 7.01 -28.45
CA ILE A 329 6.17 6.61 -27.20
C ILE A 329 5.54 7.83 -26.52
N ALA A 330 6.31 8.92 -26.38
CA ALA A 330 5.83 10.17 -25.81
C ALA A 330 4.68 10.78 -26.62
N ALA A 331 4.72 10.69 -27.96
CA ALA A 331 3.66 11.20 -28.82
C ALA A 331 2.35 10.39 -28.71
N ILE A 332 2.45 9.06 -28.58
CA ILE A 332 1.28 8.21 -28.30
C ILE A 332 0.68 8.56 -26.95
N ALA A 333 1.49 8.67 -25.90
CA ALA A 333 1.05 9.02 -24.56
C ALA A 333 0.38 10.40 -24.52
N THR A 334 0.95 11.38 -25.21
CA THR A 334 0.40 12.75 -25.31
C THR A 334 -0.98 12.73 -25.94
N ARG A 335 -1.11 12.08 -27.11
CA ARG A 335 -2.40 11.99 -27.81
C ARG A 335 -3.44 11.23 -26.98
N LEU A 336 -3.08 10.11 -26.37
CA LEU A 336 -4.00 9.35 -25.51
C LEU A 336 -4.49 10.21 -24.34
N LYS A 337 -3.57 10.88 -23.65
CA LYS A 337 -3.90 11.77 -22.53
C LYS A 337 -4.86 12.88 -22.95
N GLU A 338 -4.57 13.61 -24.03
CA GLU A 338 -5.45 14.68 -24.52
C GLU A 338 -6.85 14.22 -24.89
N HIS A 339 -6.97 13.01 -25.47
CA HIS A 339 -8.26 12.44 -25.80
C HIS A 339 -9.01 11.97 -24.55
N CYS A 340 -8.32 11.35 -23.60
CA CYS A 340 -8.91 10.91 -22.33
C CYS A 340 -9.38 12.11 -21.50
N ASP A 341 -8.58 13.17 -21.41
CA ASP A 341 -8.94 14.42 -20.71
C ASP A 341 -10.19 15.06 -21.33
N ARG A 342 -10.31 15.05 -22.68
CA ARG A 342 -11.49 15.60 -23.38
C ARG A 342 -12.75 14.75 -23.19
N LEU A 343 -12.60 13.44 -23.07
CA LEU A 343 -13.70 12.49 -22.94
C LEU A 343 -14.01 12.15 -21.47
N GLU A 344 -13.31 12.76 -20.52
CA GLU A 344 -13.42 12.50 -19.07
C GLU A 344 -13.17 11.03 -18.72
N ILE A 345 -12.28 10.37 -19.46
CA ILE A 345 -11.90 8.97 -19.26
C ILE A 345 -10.64 8.92 -18.38
N PRO A 346 -10.59 8.08 -17.33
CA PRO A 346 -9.37 7.88 -16.55
C PRO A 346 -8.22 7.31 -17.42
N PHE A 347 -7.06 7.96 -17.40
CA PHE A 347 -5.86 7.54 -18.13
C PHE A 347 -4.70 7.23 -17.18
N LEU A 348 -3.97 6.14 -17.47
CA LEU A 348 -2.79 5.74 -16.72
C LEU A 348 -1.60 5.54 -17.67
N PHE A 349 -0.58 6.41 -17.53
CA PHE A 349 0.73 6.19 -18.12
C PHE A 349 1.63 5.41 -17.16
N HIS A 350 1.99 4.17 -17.51
CA HIS A 350 2.70 3.25 -16.64
C HIS A 350 3.95 2.63 -17.31
N PRO A 351 5.02 3.42 -17.54
CA PRO A 351 6.24 2.93 -18.15
C PRO A 351 6.91 1.86 -17.29
N MET A 352 7.59 0.91 -17.93
CA MET A 352 8.38 -0.10 -17.23
C MET A 352 9.62 0.53 -16.60
N PRO A 353 9.88 0.33 -15.29
CA PRO A 353 11.04 0.92 -14.65
C PRO A 353 12.33 0.15 -14.95
N ASP A 354 13.45 0.88 -15.03
CA ASP A 354 14.78 0.28 -15.28
C ASP A 354 15.32 -0.54 -14.09
N THR A 355 14.71 -0.41 -12.91
CA THR A 355 15.17 -1.00 -11.65
C THR A 355 14.47 -2.31 -11.28
N LEU A 356 13.85 -2.98 -12.26
CA LEU A 356 13.15 -4.25 -12.06
C LEU A 356 14.09 -5.39 -11.61
N ILE A 357 15.32 -5.42 -12.13
CA ILE A 357 16.28 -6.47 -11.80
C ILE A 357 16.82 -6.23 -10.39
N SER A 358 16.50 -7.16 -9.49
CA SER A 358 16.97 -7.18 -8.11
C SER A 358 18.07 -8.22 -7.90
N THR A 359 19.00 -7.96 -6.99
CA THR A 359 20.00 -8.94 -6.53
C THR A 359 19.41 -9.93 -5.53
N PHE A 360 18.22 -9.66 -4.99
CA PHE A 360 17.51 -10.55 -4.06
C PHE A 360 16.68 -11.58 -4.82
N GLN A 361 16.81 -12.86 -4.43
CA GLN A 361 16.05 -13.98 -5.00
C GLN A 361 14.54 -13.74 -4.86
N GLY A 362 13.79 -13.83 -5.98
CA GLY A 362 12.35 -13.56 -6.00
C GLY A 362 11.96 -12.07 -6.03
N GLY A 363 12.88 -11.16 -5.71
CA GLY A 363 12.59 -9.72 -5.70
C GLY A 363 12.33 -9.14 -7.10
N SER A 364 12.90 -9.75 -8.15
CA SER A 364 12.63 -9.32 -9.54
C SER A 364 11.24 -9.77 -10.00
N ALA A 365 10.82 -10.96 -9.59
CA ALA A 365 9.46 -11.44 -9.82
C ALA A 365 8.40 -10.59 -9.09
N GLU A 366 8.61 -10.27 -7.82
CA GLU A 366 7.68 -9.43 -7.04
C GLU A 366 7.50 -8.05 -7.68
N LYS A 367 8.60 -7.36 -8.03
CA LYS A 367 8.54 -6.06 -8.72
C LYS A 367 7.84 -6.13 -10.07
N MET A 368 8.06 -7.21 -10.82
CA MET A 368 7.39 -7.40 -12.11
C MET A 368 5.89 -7.64 -11.94
N VAL A 369 5.48 -8.37 -10.90
CA VAL A 369 4.06 -8.55 -10.55
C VAL A 369 3.43 -7.21 -10.18
N GLU A 370 4.12 -6.38 -9.40
CA GLU A 370 3.66 -5.03 -9.05
C GLU A 370 3.45 -4.14 -10.27
N TRP A 371 4.33 -4.23 -11.27
CA TRP A 371 4.18 -3.49 -12.53
C TRP A 371 3.04 -4.04 -13.42
N MET A 372 2.83 -5.37 -13.45
CA MET A 372 1.75 -5.97 -14.26
C MET A 372 0.36 -5.78 -13.64
N LYS A 373 0.23 -5.73 -12.31
CA LYS A 373 -1.04 -5.64 -11.58
C LYS A 373 -1.95 -4.49 -12.08
N PRO A 374 -1.48 -3.24 -12.19
CA PRO A 374 -2.29 -2.14 -12.71
C PRO A 374 -2.84 -2.37 -14.11
N LEU A 375 -2.13 -3.11 -14.97
CA LEU A 375 -2.51 -3.34 -16.37
C LEU A 375 -3.80 -4.16 -16.54
N GLN A 376 -4.26 -4.80 -15.46
CA GLN A 376 -5.50 -5.59 -15.44
C GLN A 376 -6.74 -4.75 -15.10
N ASP A 377 -6.59 -3.46 -14.79
CA ASP A 377 -7.72 -2.60 -14.41
C ASP A 377 -8.60 -2.23 -15.62
N PRO A 378 -9.87 -2.71 -15.68
CA PRO A 378 -10.77 -2.42 -16.80
C PRO A 378 -11.42 -1.04 -16.72
N THR A 379 -11.24 -0.29 -15.62
CA THR A 379 -11.95 0.99 -15.41
C THR A 379 -11.21 2.21 -15.97
N ARG A 380 -10.03 2.01 -16.59
CA ARG A 380 -9.21 3.10 -17.12
C ARG A 380 -8.47 2.67 -18.38
N LEU A 381 -8.10 3.64 -19.21
CA LEU A 381 -7.24 3.39 -20.36
C LEU A 381 -5.78 3.41 -19.91
N ILE A 382 -5.04 2.35 -20.19
CA ILE A 382 -3.67 2.18 -19.71
C ILE A 382 -2.71 2.12 -20.88
N PHE A 383 -1.65 2.91 -20.82
CA PHE A 383 -0.53 2.84 -21.74
C PHE A 383 0.77 2.58 -20.98
N ALA A 384 1.35 1.41 -21.22
CA ALA A 384 2.51 0.90 -20.49
C ALA A 384 3.68 0.62 -21.43
N PRO A 385 4.48 1.64 -21.79
CA PRO A 385 5.61 1.44 -22.67
C PRO A 385 6.77 0.73 -21.96
N ILE A 386 7.48 -0.09 -22.73
CA ILE A 386 8.75 -0.70 -22.34
C ILE A 386 9.82 -0.11 -23.27
N ASP A 387 10.64 0.80 -22.77
CA ASP A 387 11.80 1.30 -23.51
C ASP A 387 13.01 0.38 -23.26
N ASP A 388 13.90 0.28 -24.24
CA ASP A 388 15.08 -0.61 -24.22
C ASP A 388 14.77 -2.02 -23.68
N ALA A 389 13.73 -2.65 -24.24
CA ALA A 389 13.23 -3.96 -23.83
C ALA A 389 14.32 -5.04 -23.79
N GLU A 390 15.36 -4.93 -24.63
CA GLU A 390 16.52 -5.81 -24.68
C GLU A 390 17.27 -5.92 -23.33
N ASN A 391 17.20 -4.91 -22.47
CA ASN A 391 17.85 -4.94 -21.16
C ASN A 391 17.15 -5.89 -20.19
N ASN A 392 15.82 -5.99 -20.31
CA ASN A 392 14.96 -6.67 -19.34
C ASN A 392 14.32 -7.97 -19.88
N LEU A 393 14.23 -8.11 -21.20
CA LEU A 393 13.61 -9.24 -21.90
C LEU A 393 14.63 -9.90 -22.84
N GLN A 394 15.52 -10.70 -22.26
CA GLN A 394 16.57 -11.45 -22.97
C GLN A 394 16.17 -12.91 -23.25
N GLU A 395 16.85 -13.56 -24.20
CA GLU A 395 16.59 -14.97 -24.49
C GLU A 395 16.97 -15.87 -23.29
N ARG A 396 16.02 -16.68 -22.78
CA ARG A 396 16.20 -17.47 -21.54
C ARG A 396 17.39 -18.45 -21.58
N THR A 397 17.75 -18.89 -22.77
CA THR A 397 18.79 -19.88 -23.08
C THR A 397 20.17 -19.26 -23.31
N ALA A 398 20.27 -17.94 -23.45
CA ALA A 398 21.55 -17.28 -23.71
C ALA A 398 22.51 -17.41 -22.51
N GLN A 399 23.79 -17.66 -22.79
CA GLN A 399 24.86 -17.68 -21.78
C GLN A 399 25.04 -16.26 -21.21
N GLY A 400 24.93 -16.12 -19.89
CA GLY A 400 25.14 -14.85 -19.18
C GLY A 400 23.87 -14.15 -18.65
N VAL A 401 22.67 -14.69 -18.95
CA VAL A 401 21.41 -14.10 -18.45
C VAL A 401 21.24 -14.35 -16.94
N SER A 402 21.02 -13.27 -16.19
CA SER A 402 20.86 -13.33 -14.73
C SER A 402 19.56 -14.04 -14.32
N ALA A 403 19.55 -14.63 -13.12
CA ALA A 403 18.35 -15.28 -12.57
C ALA A 403 17.17 -14.29 -12.45
N GLY A 404 17.44 -13.03 -12.08
CA GLY A 404 16.41 -11.99 -12.00
C GLY A 404 15.74 -11.67 -13.34
N VAL A 405 16.49 -11.68 -14.44
CA VAL A 405 15.91 -11.50 -15.80
C VAL A 405 15.01 -12.68 -16.17
N LYS A 406 15.40 -13.91 -15.83
CA LYS A 406 14.56 -15.10 -16.05
C LYS A 406 13.26 -15.05 -15.26
N GLU A 407 13.31 -14.56 -14.02
CA GLU A 407 12.13 -14.33 -13.18
C GLU A 407 11.18 -13.29 -13.80
N VAL A 408 11.70 -12.14 -14.26
CA VAL A 408 10.92 -11.08 -14.92
C VAL A 408 10.21 -11.62 -16.16
N ILE A 409 10.92 -12.33 -17.04
CA ILE A 409 10.32 -12.93 -18.25
C ILE A 409 9.27 -13.99 -17.87
N GLY A 410 9.51 -14.76 -16.80
CA GLY A 410 8.55 -15.73 -16.26
C GLY A 410 7.22 -15.10 -15.87
N VAL A 411 7.27 -13.95 -15.20
CA VAL A 411 6.09 -13.18 -14.83
C VAL A 411 5.46 -12.52 -16.05
N PHE A 412 6.23 -11.88 -16.93
CA PHE A 412 5.72 -11.18 -18.11
C PHE A 412 4.86 -12.08 -19.02
N LEU A 413 5.36 -13.27 -19.36
CA LEU A 413 4.61 -14.22 -20.20
C LEU A 413 3.32 -14.67 -19.54
N ARG A 414 3.33 -14.94 -18.22
CA ARG A 414 2.14 -15.36 -17.48
C ARG A 414 0.99 -14.35 -17.58
N TYR A 415 1.31 -13.06 -17.64
CA TYR A 415 0.31 -11.98 -17.69
C TYR A 415 -0.02 -11.53 -19.12
N THR A 416 0.71 -11.99 -20.14
CA THR A 416 0.47 -11.61 -21.56
C THR A 416 -0.03 -12.75 -22.43
N GLU A 417 0.14 -14.02 -22.01
CA GLU A 417 -0.32 -15.23 -22.71
C GLU A 417 -1.74 -15.70 -22.29
N GLY A 418 -2.38 -15.01 -21.35
CA GLY A 418 -3.77 -15.24 -20.93
C GLY A 418 -4.65 -14.03 -21.20
#